data_AF-A0A259CJE7-F1
#
_entry.id   AF-A0A259CJE7-F1
#
_cell.length_a   1.000
_cell.length_b   1.000
_cell.length_c   1.000
_cell.angle_alpha   90.00
_cell.angle_beta   90.00
_cell.angle_gamma   90.00
#
_symmetry.space_group_name_H-M   'P 1'
#
loop_
_entity.id
_entity.type
_entity.pdbx_description
1 polymer ?
#
loop_
_entity_poly.entity_id
_entity_poly.type
_entity_poly.pdbx_seq_one_letter_code
_entity_poly.pdbx_strand_id
1 'polypeptide(L)'
;MLKTLFSLPRTVWLIGLISFVNDAASEMLYPLMPLYLVTVLMAGPKALGLIEGIAEASSSIFKLVSGVIVDRTKKTKPWIVIGYLLAGIGRPLIAFASSWFWVLCIRFTDRLGKGL
;
A
#
# COMPACT_ATOMS: atom_id res chain seq x y z
N MET A 1 -21.20 -1.89 25.85
CA MET A 1 -20.46 -1.57 24.61
C MET A 1 -19.00 -2.01 24.63
N LEU A 2 -18.16 -1.65 25.63
CA LEU A 2 -16.76 -2.11 25.63
C LEU A 2 -16.57 -3.61 25.87
N LYS A 3 -17.38 -4.24 26.73
CA LYS A 3 -17.31 -5.70 26.97
C LYS A 3 -17.54 -6.55 25.71
N THR A 4 -18.42 -6.09 24.82
CA THR A 4 -18.71 -6.74 23.52
C THR A 4 -17.60 -6.56 22.50
N LEU A 5 -16.76 -5.52 22.62
CA LEU A 5 -15.57 -5.36 21.77
C LEU A 5 -14.47 -6.36 22.17
N PHE A 6 -14.25 -6.52 23.47
CA PHE A 6 -13.24 -7.47 23.98
C PHE A 6 -13.67 -8.94 23.84
N SER A 7 -14.93 -9.24 23.53
CA SER A 7 -15.38 -10.60 23.20
C SER A 7 -15.15 -10.99 21.74
N LEU A 8 -14.64 -10.09 20.89
CA LEU A 8 -14.34 -10.40 19.50
C LEU A 8 -13.17 -11.40 19.39
N PRO A 9 -13.15 -12.26 18.35
CA PRO A 9 -12.05 -13.20 18.13
C PRO A 9 -10.70 -12.48 18.05
N ARG A 10 -9.65 -13.11 18.59
CA ARG A 10 -8.28 -12.57 18.59
C ARG A 10 -7.78 -12.19 17.18
N THR A 11 -8.22 -12.92 16.16
CA THR A 11 -7.91 -12.64 14.75
C THR A 11 -8.42 -11.28 14.29
N VAL A 12 -9.60 -10.85 14.76
CA VAL A 12 -10.17 -9.53 14.41
C VAL A 12 -9.30 -8.41 14.97
N TRP A 13 -8.88 -8.53 16.23
CA TRP A 13 -7.96 -7.58 16.85
C TRP A 13 -6.60 -7.53 16.15
N LEU A 14 -6.03 -8.68 15.78
CA LEU A 14 -4.75 -8.74 15.06
C LEU A 14 -4.84 -8.10 13.67
N ILE A 15 -5.84 -8.46 12.86
CA ILE A 15 -6.02 -7.89 11.53
C ILE A 15 -6.34 -6.40 11.62
N GLY A 16 -7.16 -5.99 12.60
CA GLY A 16 -7.47 -4.58 12.85
C GLY A 16 -6.22 -3.76 13.17
N LEU A 17 -5.35 -4.27 14.05
CA LEU A 17 -4.08 -3.61 14.38
C LEU A 17 -3.14 -3.52 13.16
N ILE A 18 -3.00 -4.62 12.41
CA ILE A 18 -2.17 -4.66 11.19
C ILE A 18 -2.67 -3.63 10.17
N SER A 19 -3.99 -3.59 9.94
CA SER A 19 -4.59 -2.64 9.02
C SER A 19 -4.41 -1.20 9.50
N PHE A 20 -4.62 -0.94 10.79
CA PHE A 20 -4.44 0.39 11.38
C PHE A 20 -3.02 0.91 11.19
N VAL A 21 -2.00 0.12 11.53
CA VAL A 21 -0.59 0.51 11.39
C VAL A 21 -0.23 0.75 9.92
N ASN A 22 -0.70 -0.11 9.03
CA ASN A 22 -0.44 0.04 7.60
C ASN A 22 -1.08 1.29 7.00
N ASP A 23 -2.30 1.61 7.42
CA ASP A 23 -3.03 2.77 6.91
C ASP A 23 -2.46 4.07 7.46
N ALA A 24 -2.13 4.11 8.76
CA ALA A 24 -1.41 5.23 9.36
C ALA A 24 -0.09 5.52 8.61
N ALA A 25 0.70 4.49 8.32
CA ALA A 25 1.94 4.67 7.54
C ALA A 25 1.68 5.18 6.11
N SER A 26 0.56 4.80 5.50
CA SER A 26 0.20 5.25 4.14
C SER A 26 -0.21 6.71 4.12
N GLU A 27 -1.04 7.12 5.07
CA GLU A 27 -1.52 8.49 5.22
C GLU A 27 -0.38 9.45 5.60
N MET A 28 0.60 8.99 6.38
CA MET A 28 1.80 9.78 6.68
C MET A 28 2.63 10.07 5.42
N LEU A 29 2.72 9.12 4.48
CA LEU A 29 3.49 9.30 3.25
C LEU A 29 2.75 10.12 2.19
N TYR A 30 1.42 10.06 2.17
CA TYR A 30 0.60 10.73 1.15
C TYR A 30 0.96 12.20 0.90
N PRO A 31 1.08 13.08 1.93
CA PRO A 31 1.47 14.47 1.72
C PRO A 31 2.98 14.64 1.44
N LEU A 32 3.81 13.72 1.91
CA LEU A 32 5.27 13.79 1.74
C LEU A 32 5.70 13.45 0.31
N MET A 33 4.94 12.59 -0.37
CA MET A 33 5.28 12.10 -1.71
C MET A 33 5.33 13.21 -2.78
N PRO A 34 4.31 14.06 -2.95
CA PRO A 34 4.37 15.21 -3.85
C PRO A 34 5.53 16.15 -3.50
N LEU A 35 5.73 16.39 -2.20
CA LEU A 35 6.73 17.32 -1.71
C LEU A 35 8.14 16.80 -2.05
N TYR A 36 8.43 15.54 -1.75
CA TYR A 36 9.69 14.88 -2.08
C TYR A 36 9.98 14.87 -3.59
N LEU A 37 8.98 14.54 -4.40
CA LEU A 37 9.13 14.48 -5.85
C LEU A 37 9.45 15.86 -6.44
N VAL A 38 8.77 16.91 -5.98
CA VAL A 38 8.95 18.26 -6.53
C VAL A 38 10.20 18.95 -5.97
N THR A 39 10.49 18.82 -4.67
CA THR A 39 11.58 19.58 -4.03
C THR A 39 12.92 18.87 -4.03
N VAL A 40 12.94 17.55 -3.81
CA VAL A 40 14.20 16.79 -3.71
C VAL A 40 14.61 16.22 -5.05
N LEU A 41 13.68 15.58 -5.75
CA LEU A 41 13.95 14.97 -7.05
C LEU A 41 13.81 15.93 -8.23
N MET A 42 13.39 17.17 -7.97
CA MET A 42 13.08 18.19 -8.98
C MET A 42 12.18 17.66 -10.12
N ALA A 43 11.31 16.71 -9.80
CA ALA A 43 10.38 16.10 -10.72
C ALA A 43 9.16 17.02 -10.88
N GLY A 44 8.83 17.38 -12.12
CA GLY A 44 7.69 18.25 -12.40
C GLY A 44 6.32 17.58 -12.12
N PRO A 45 5.22 18.37 -12.14
CA PRO A 45 3.85 17.87 -11.89
C PRO A 45 3.42 16.72 -12.81
N LYS A 46 3.96 16.68 -14.03
CA LYS A 46 3.73 15.59 -14.99
C LYS A 46 4.21 14.24 -14.47
N ALA A 47 5.38 14.20 -13.83
CA ALA A 47 5.93 12.97 -13.27
C ALA A 47 5.10 12.48 -12.08
N LEU A 48 4.69 13.39 -11.19
CA LEU A 48 3.80 13.07 -10.08
C LEU A 48 2.47 12.46 -10.57
N GLY A 49 1.84 13.09 -11.56
CA GLY A 49 0.59 12.59 -12.15
C GLY A 49 0.74 11.20 -12.76
N LEU A 50 1.85 10.93 -13.45
CA LEU A 50 2.15 9.59 -13.99
C LEU A 50 2.35 8.56 -12.88
N ILE A 51 3.10 8.89 -11.83
CA ILE A 51 3.34 7.98 -10.71
C ILE A 51 2.03 7.61 -10.02
N GLU A 52 1.26 8.60 -9.58
CA GLU A 52 0.00 8.34 -8.85
C GLU A 52 -1.03 7.68 -9.78
N GLY A 53 -1.11 8.08 -11.04
CA GLY A 53 -2.02 7.49 -12.02
C GLY A 53 -1.72 6.01 -12.27
N ILE A 54 -0.45 5.65 -12.53
CA ILE A 54 -0.04 4.26 -12.73
C ILE A 54 -0.27 3.46 -11.44
N ALA A 55 0.14 4.00 -10.30
CA ALA A 55 0.04 3.29 -9.03
C ALA A 55 -1.43 3.00 -8.65
N GLU A 56 -2.34 3.96 -8.82
CA GLU A 56 -3.76 3.79 -8.50
C GLU A 56 -4.50 2.88 -9.50
N ALA A 57 -4.18 3.00 -10.80
CA ALA A 57 -4.72 2.11 -11.83
C ALA A 57 -4.31 0.66 -11.56
N SER A 58 -3.05 0.45 -11.21
CA SER A 58 -2.51 -0.88 -10.87
C SER A 58 -3.19 -1.46 -9.65
N SER A 59 -3.32 -0.69 -8.56
CA SER A 59 -4.06 -1.10 -7.35
C SER A 59 -5.49 -1.54 -7.70
N SER A 60 -6.21 -0.76 -8.50
CA SER A 60 -7.60 -1.04 -8.87
C SER A 60 -7.74 -2.33 -9.67
N ILE A 61 -6.86 -2.55 -10.65
CA ILE A 61 -6.83 -3.80 -11.44
C ILE A 61 -6.51 -4.99 -10.54
N PHE A 62 -5.51 -4.86 -9.67
CA PHE A 62 -5.10 -5.96 -8.79
C PHE A 62 -6.18 -6.34 -7.79
N LYS A 63 -6.95 -5.40 -7.23
CA LYS A 63 -8.12 -5.71 -6.36
C LYS A 63 -9.14 -6.60 -7.06
N LEU A 64 -9.35 -6.37 -8.35
CA LEU A 64 -10.30 -7.13 -9.16
C LEU A 64 -9.76 -8.55 -9.42
N VAL A 65 -8.47 -8.66 -9.78
CA VAL A 65 -7.81 -9.95 -10.04
C VAL A 65 -7.66 -10.78 -8.76
N SER A 66 -7.16 -10.18 -7.68
CA SER A 66 -6.97 -10.84 -6.38
C SER A 66 -8.30 -11.28 -5.80
N GLY A 67 -9.35 -10.45 -5.88
CA GLY A 67 -10.70 -10.80 -5.47
C GLY A 67 -11.22 -12.06 -6.16
N VAL A 68 -11.14 -12.11 -7.51
CA VAL A 68 -11.59 -13.29 -8.28
C VAL A 68 -10.79 -14.55 -7.93
N ILE A 69 -9.47 -14.43 -7.74
CA ILE A 69 -8.62 -15.57 -7.40
C ILE A 69 -8.90 -16.06 -5.98
N VAL A 70 -9.07 -15.14 -5.02
CA VAL A 70 -9.38 -15.46 -3.62
C VAL A 70 -10.76 -16.10 -3.50
N ASP A 71 -11.76 -15.60 -4.22
CA ASP A 71 -13.11 -16.19 -4.22
C ASP A 71 -13.10 -17.63 -4.73
N ARG A 72 -12.27 -17.93 -5.75
CA ARG A 72 -12.11 -19.29 -6.28
C ARG A 72 -11.29 -20.20 -5.35
N THR A 73 -10.25 -19.68 -4.72
CA THR A 73 -9.30 -20.49 -3.92
C THR A 73 -9.67 -20.59 -2.44
N LYS A 74 -10.52 -19.67 -1.94
CA LYS A 74 -10.89 -19.48 -0.52
C LYS A 74 -9.70 -19.33 0.44
N LYS A 75 -8.51 -19.01 -0.07
CA LYS A 75 -7.27 -18.88 0.70
C LYS A 75 -6.85 -17.42 0.75
N THR A 76 -7.32 -16.67 1.73
CA THR A 76 -7.03 -15.23 1.91
C THR A 76 -5.65 -14.96 2.53
N LYS A 77 -5.18 -15.86 3.40
CA LYS A 77 -3.99 -15.63 4.24
C LYS A 77 -2.70 -15.33 3.44
N PRO A 78 -2.34 -16.06 2.37
CA PRO A 78 -1.10 -15.79 1.64
C PRO A 78 -1.10 -14.44 0.92
N TRP A 79 -2.24 -14.04 0.34
CA TRP A 79 -2.40 -12.77 -0.38
C TRP A 79 -2.21 -11.57 0.53
N ILE A 80 -2.86 -11.62 1.71
CA ILE A 80 -2.69 -10.63 2.77
C ILE A 80 -1.22 -10.52 3.17
N VAL A 81 -0.56 -11.65 3.49
CA VAL A 81 0.84 -11.62 3.96
C VAL A 81 1.76 -11.02 2.90
N ILE A 82 1.63 -11.44 1.64
CA ILE A 82 2.45 -10.90 0.54
C ILE A 82 2.20 -9.41 0.35
N GLY A 83 0.93 -8.98 0.35
CA GLY A 83 0.57 -7.59 0.15
C GLY A 83 1.15 -6.66 1.22
N TYR A 84 1.00 -7.04 2.49
CA TYR A 84 1.58 -6.28 3.60
C TYR A 84 3.11 -6.32 3.63
N LEU A 85 3.74 -7.43 3.23
CA LEU A 85 5.20 -7.54 3.18
C LEU A 85 5.80 -6.62 2.11
N LEU A 86 5.17 -6.58 0.92
CA LEU A 86 5.56 -5.69 -0.17
C LEU A 86 5.44 -4.21 0.23
N ALA A 87 4.34 -3.84 0.87
CA ALA A 87 4.13 -2.49 1.38
C ALA A 87 5.15 -2.13 2.50
N GLY A 88 5.39 -3.06 3.42
CA GLY A 88 6.31 -2.86 4.55
C GLY A 88 7.77 -2.68 4.12
N ILE A 89 8.22 -3.40 3.09
CA ILE A 89 9.58 -3.27 2.55
C ILE A 89 9.69 -2.09 1.58
N GLY A 90 8.65 -1.84 0.76
CA GLY A 90 8.68 -0.79 -0.26
C GLY A 90 8.82 0.60 0.33
N ARG A 91 8.04 0.94 1.36
CA ARG A 91 7.99 2.31 1.90
C ARG A 91 9.33 2.84 2.43
N PRO A 92 10.12 2.09 3.24
CA PRO A 92 11.45 2.53 3.66
C PRO A 92 12.41 2.77 2.49
N LEU A 93 12.26 2.04 1.38
CA LEU A 93 13.12 2.20 0.21
C LEU A 93 12.95 3.58 -0.43
N ILE A 94 11.82 4.27 -0.25
CA ILE A 94 11.62 5.63 -0.81
C ILE A 94 12.72 6.59 -0.33
N ALA A 95 13.23 6.41 0.89
CA ALA A 95 14.31 7.24 1.44
C ALA A 95 15.63 7.12 0.67
N PHE A 96 15.84 6.04 -0.08
CA PHE A 96 17.04 5.80 -0.90
C PHE A 96 16.81 6.12 -2.38
N ALA A 97 15.64 6.64 -2.75
CA ALA A 97 15.31 6.93 -4.13
C ALA A 97 16.08 8.15 -4.65
N SER A 98 16.99 7.91 -5.59
CA SER A 98 17.77 8.94 -6.29
C SER A 98 17.11 9.47 -7.57
N SER A 99 16.04 8.82 -8.04
CA SER A 99 15.32 9.18 -9.26
C SER A 99 13.82 8.93 -9.10
N TRP A 100 13.00 9.72 -9.78
CA TRP A 100 11.54 9.59 -9.77
C TRP A 100 11.06 8.26 -10.37
N PHE A 101 11.83 7.64 -11.27
CA PHE A 101 11.55 6.28 -11.76
C PHE A 101 11.66 5.24 -10.65
N TRP A 102 12.58 5.44 -9.71
CA TRP A 102 12.74 4.55 -8.56
C TRP A 102 11.54 4.68 -7.62
N VAL A 103 11.07 5.91 -7.42
CA VAL A 103 9.84 6.20 -6.67
C VAL A 103 8.62 5.57 -7.34
N LEU A 104 8.54 5.62 -8.68
CA LEU A 104 7.48 4.96 -9.45
C LEU A 104 7.43 3.45 -9.17
N CYS A 105 8.57 2.76 -9.29
CA CYS A 105 8.66 1.33 -9.05
C CYS A 105 8.22 0.98 -7.62
N ILE A 106 8.71 1.74 -6.62
CA ILE A 106 8.34 1.51 -5.23
C ILE A 106 6.85 1.77 -4.98
N ARG A 107 6.30 2.87 -5.50
CA ARG A 107 4.87 3.19 -5.37
C ARG A 107 4.00 2.16 -6.05
N PHE A 108 4.41 1.68 -7.22
CA PHE A 108 3.73 0.60 -7.90
C PHE A 108 3.71 -0.65 -7.02
N THR A 109 4.84 -1.09 -6.46
CA THR A 109 4.90 -2.25 -5.57
C THR A 109 4.07 -2.09 -4.28
N ASP A 110 4.07 -0.90 -3.66
CA ASP A 110 3.24 -0.61 -2.47
C ASP A 110 1.74 -0.66 -2.80
N ARG A 111 1.32 -0.08 -3.94
CA ARG A 111 -0.07 -0.10 -4.40
C ARG A 111 -0.52 -1.48 -4.87
N LEU A 112 0.38 -2.26 -5.49
CA LEU A 112 0.15 -3.67 -5.75
C LEU A 112 -0.12 -4.42 -4.45
N GLY A 113 0.70 -4.19 -3.42
CA GLY A 113 0.52 -4.81 -2.11
C GLY A 113 -0.85 -4.50 -1.47
N LYS A 114 -1.34 -3.27 -1.61
CA LYS A 114 -2.70 -2.88 -1.19
C LYS A 114 -3.83 -3.46 -2.06
N GLY A 115 -3.51 -3.87 -3.29
CA GLY A 115 -4.47 -4.47 -4.22
C GLY A 115 -4.61 -5.98 -4.10
N LEU A 116 -3.74 -6.65 -3.33
CA LEU A 116 -3.75 -8.10 -3.12
C LEU A 116 -4.67 -8.53 -1.98
#